data_AF-A0A3E0QV24-F1
#
_entry.id   AF-A0A3E0QV24-F1
#
_cell.length_a   1.000
_cell.length_b   1.000
_cell.length_c   1.000
_cell.angle_alpha   90.00
_cell.angle_beta   90.00
_cell.angle_gamma   90.00
#
_symmetry.space_group_name_H-M   'P 1'
#
loop_
_entity.id
_entity.type
_entity.pdbx_description
1 polymer ?
#
loop_
_entity_poly.entity_id
_entity_poly.type
_entity_poly.pdbx_seq_one_letter_code
_entity_poly.pdbx_strand_id
1 'polypeptide(L)'
;MRTIGTLIHHELRRMIRAKETFWLLIFMPLLLIFILGNALSGFFDLEDREVDPIEVGLVVLDEASDDMAGLLRTEEMAKWLSVRGFPDRQQLLDALEDGEIEYGVAVPEHFAENAASGSAAVWELYPGKNGDRNLVAESVIGGLLDRINFVQSAAAALGNPQAAEAAARGASGAEGSYVNVTAPDMSGRDYSALEYYAAQMLVMFLLYSGMAAGLSIVDEKESRTLNRIYAAAVKPIQVLVGKIAGNGLAAFGQALVIILFTSTVYGVDWGDRYAHLLAACLLTVIGSVSLAVIVAAFTNRARTVQAIFIALTMVMTFLSGGFSSEIGDFLERLGTFTFSYWASQSFIHLILNSADSIVQERLTVLGLIAAGLFLISALLGRKAVSHE
;
A
#
# COMPACT_ATOMS: atom_id res chain seq x y z
N MET A 1 -5.24 -6.66 44.04
CA MET A 1 -5.71 -5.74 42.97
C MET A 1 -5.28 -4.30 43.20
N ARG A 2 -5.40 -3.72 44.41
CA ARG A 2 -4.95 -2.34 44.72
C ARG A 2 -3.51 -2.01 44.27
N THR A 3 -2.55 -2.91 44.51
CA THR A 3 -1.13 -2.69 44.16
C THR A 3 -0.87 -2.55 42.65
N ILE A 4 -1.54 -3.37 41.82
CA ILE A 4 -1.38 -3.33 40.36
C ILE A 4 -1.96 -2.02 39.79
N GLY A 5 -3.12 -1.59 40.29
CA GLY A 5 -3.71 -0.31 39.90
C GLY A 5 -2.82 0.88 40.23
N THR A 6 -2.16 0.87 41.39
CA THR A 6 -1.19 1.93 41.76
C THR A 6 0.01 1.96 40.83
N LEU A 7 0.54 0.78 40.43
CA LEU A 7 1.63 0.67 39.46
C LEU A 7 1.23 1.22 38.08
N ILE A 8 0.04 0.85 37.59
CA ILE A 8 -0.51 1.35 36.32
C ILE A 8 -0.62 2.88 36.35
N HIS A 9 -1.22 3.42 37.42
CA HIS A 9 -1.37 4.86 37.58
C HIS A 9 -0.02 5.58 37.62
N HIS A 10 0.98 5.00 38.29
CA HIS A 10 2.32 5.56 38.35
C HIS A 10 2.97 5.64 36.96
N GLU A 11 2.92 4.57 36.17
CA GLU A 11 3.49 4.56 34.81
C GLU A 11 2.79 5.55 33.87
N LEU A 12 1.46 5.61 33.90
CA LEU A 12 0.70 6.60 33.13
C LEU A 12 1.14 8.03 33.49
N ARG A 13 1.25 8.32 34.79
CA ARG A 13 1.66 9.64 35.27
C ARG A 13 3.11 9.94 34.89
N ARG A 14 3.99 8.95 34.84
CA ARG A 14 5.38 9.08 34.40
C ARG A 14 5.44 9.45 32.91
N MET A 15 4.72 8.76 32.04
CA MET A 15 4.67 9.05 30.60
C MET A 15 4.14 10.46 30.33
N ILE A 16 2.99 10.83 30.92
CA ILE A 16 2.38 12.15 30.70
C ILE A 16 3.29 13.29 31.20
N ARG A 17 4.07 13.03 32.27
CA ARG A 17 4.99 14.04 32.83
C ARG A 17 6.31 14.13 32.07
N ALA A 18 6.71 13.08 31.37
CA ALA A 18 7.92 13.06 30.54
C ALA A 18 7.63 13.83 29.23
N LYS A 19 7.68 15.16 29.31
CA LYS A 19 7.29 16.07 28.21
C LYS A 19 7.92 15.68 26.88
N GLU A 20 9.22 15.41 26.87
CA GLU A 20 9.96 15.02 25.66
C GLU A 20 9.42 13.73 25.04
N THR A 21 9.25 12.68 25.84
CA THR A 21 8.73 11.38 25.37
C THR A 21 7.28 11.50 24.93
N PHE A 22 6.45 12.24 25.67
CA PHE A 22 5.05 12.45 25.33
C PHE A 22 4.89 13.20 24.00
N TRP A 23 5.63 14.31 23.82
CA TRP A 23 5.63 15.05 22.57
C TRP A 23 6.18 14.20 21.43
N LEU A 24 7.27 13.46 21.64
CA LEU A 24 7.82 12.57 20.63
C LEU A 24 6.81 11.51 20.18
N LEU A 25 6.08 10.88 21.10
CA LEU A 25 5.17 9.77 20.77
C LEU A 25 3.84 10.21 20.15
N ILE A 26 3.38 11.44 20.41
CA ILE A 26 2.10 11.92 19.87
C ILE A 26 2.29 12.92 18.72
N PHE A 27 3.20 13.87 18.84
CA PHE A 27 3.34 14.92 17.83
C PHE A 27 4.17 14.48 16.62
N MET A 28 5.25 13.71 16.81
CA MET A 28 6.03 13.23 15.67
C MET A 28 5.24 12.35 14.68
N PRO A 29 4.40 11.38 15.08
CA PRO A 29 3.63 10.62 14.11
C PRO A 29 2.73 11.54 13.30
N LEU A 30 2.04 12.49 13.95
CA LEU A 30 1.16 13.42 13.26
C LEU A 30 1.90 14.33 12.28
N LEU A 31 3.10 14.78 12.64
CA LEU A 31 3.97 15.56 11.77
C LEU A 31 4.48 14.72 10.58
N LEU A 32 4.91 13.49 10.83
CA LEU A 32 5.41 12.59 9.78
C LEU A 32 4.29 12.18 8.82
N ILE A 33 3.10 11.86 9.32
CA ILE A 33 1.92 11.58 8.49
C ILE A 33 1.64 12.78 7.58
N PHE A 34 1.68 14.00 8.12
CA PHE A 34 1.46 15.20 7.33
C PHE A 34 2.54 15.42 6.28
N ILE A 35 3.82 15.34 6.66
CA ILE A 35 4.92 15.56 5.72
C ILE A 35 4.91 14.50 4.62
N LEU A 36 4.86 13.22 4.99
CA LEU A 36 4.97 12.12 4.04
C LEU A 36 3.70 11.97 3.19
N GLY A 37 2.52 12.14 3.80
CA GLY A 37 1.24 12.12 3.09
C GLY A 37 1.12 13.24 2.05
N ASN A 38 1.60 14.45 2.34
CA ASN A 38 1.58 15.54 1.35
C ASN A 38 2.76 15.48 0.37
N ALA A 39 3.94 15.02 0.80
CA ALA A 39 5.12 14.97 -0.05
C ALA A 39 5.07 13.83 -1.09
N LEU A 40 4.40 12.71 -0.75
CA LEU A 40 4.26 11.56 -1.64
C LEU A 40 2.85 11.38 -2.19
N SER A 41 1.93 12.34 -2.01
CA SER A 41 0.58 12.27 -2.58
C SER A 41 0.58 11.98 -4.09
N GLY A 42 1.52 12.56 -4.84
CA GLY A 42 1.67 12.35 -6.28
C GLY A 42 2.06 10.94 -6.72
N PHE A 43 2.43 10.04 -5.79
CA PHE A 43 2.63 8.61 -6.04
C PHE A 43 1.36 7.77 -5.80
N PHE A 44 0.36 8.31 -5.10
CA PHE A 44 -0.87 7.59 -4.72
C PHE A 44 -2.11 8.08 -5.47
N ASP A 45 -2.15 9.33 -5.94
CA ASP A 45 -3.21 9.82 -6.84
C ASP A 45 -3.02 9.23 -8.26
N LEU A 46 -3.57 8.04 -8.47
CA LEU A 46 -3.76 7.44 -9.79
C LEU A 46 -5.14 7.76 -10.39
N GLU A 47 -6.11 8.18 -9.57
CA GLU A 47 -7.51 8.42 -9.98
C GLU A 47 -7.69 9.66 -10.87
N ASP A 48 -6.74 10.61 -10.85
CA ASP A 48 -6.82 11.88 -11.62
C ASP A 48 -5.59 12.13 -12.52
N ARG A 49 -4.83 11.10 -12.88
CA ARG A 49 -4.00 11.23 -14.09
C ARG A 49 -4.93 11.11 -15.28
N GLU A 50 -5.32 12.25 -15.86
CA GLU A 50 -5.48 12.31 -17.31
C GLU A 50 -4.22 11.64 -17.87
N VAL A 51 -4.36 10.40 -18.37
CA VAL A 51 -3.21 9.67 -18.92
C VAL A 51 -2.72 10.53 -20.05
N ASP A 52 -1.55 11.14 -19.89
CA ASP A 52 -0.96 11.96 -20.95
C ASP A 52 -1.04 11.14 -22.24
N PRO A 53 -1.63 11.70 -23.32
CA PRO A 53 -1.81 10.95 -24.56
C PRO A 53 -0.47 10.37 -24.99
N ILE A 54 -0.45 9.07 -25.28
CA ILE A 54 0.78 8.37 -25.64
C ILE A 54 1.27 8.92 -26.98
N GLU A 55 2.54 9.31 -27.06
CA GLU A 55 3.09 9.81 -28.32
C GLU A 55 3.29 8.63 -29.29
N VAL A 56 2.42 8.53 -30.28
CA VAL A 56 2.43 7.46 -31.28
C VAL A 56 2.98 8.00 -32.61
N GLY A 57 4.05 7.41 -33.10
CA GLY A 57 4.52 7.60 -34.47
C GLY A 57 3.70 6.77 -35.45
N LEU A 58 3.22 7.38 -36.53
CA LEU A 58 2.45 6.71 -37.57
C LEU A 58 3.12 6.88 -38.94
N VAL A 59 3.41 5.75 -39.60
CA VAL A 59 3.83 5.70 -41.01
C VAL A 59 2.77 4.96 -41.80
N VAL A 60 2.32 5.53 -42.90
CA VAL A 60 1.41 4.89 -43.85
C VAL A 60 2.17 4.68 -45.16
N LEU A 61 2.32 3.42 -45.59
CA LEU A 61 3.13 3.09 -46.76
C LEU A 61 2.37 3.21 -48.09
N ASP A 62 1.04 3.30 -48.06
CA ASP A 62 0.20 3.53 -49.24
C ASP A 62 -0.92 4.56 -49.00
N GLU A 63 -1.17 5.41 -50.00
CA GLU A 63 -2.20 6.48 -49.91
C GLU A 63 -3.62 5.91 -49.71
N ALA A 64 -3.88 4.71 -50.24
CA ALA A 64 -5.16 4.01 -50.12
C ALA A 64 -5.52 3.62 -48.68
N SER A 65 -4.55 3.51 -47.77
CA SER A 65 -4.78 3.13 -46.38
C SER A 65 -4.79 4.32 -45.41
N ASP A 66 -4.50 5.55 -45.88
CA ASP A 66 -4.45 6.73 -45.01
C ASP A 66 -5.81 7.04 -44.39
N ASP A 67 -6.91 6.84 -45.13
CA ASP A 67 -8.27 7.00 -44.60
C ASP A 67 -8.55 6.08 -43.40
N MET A 68 -8.05 4.84 -43.44
CA MET A 68 -8.22 3.86 -42.35
C MET A 68 -7.26 4.15 -41.18
N ALA A 69 -6.05 4.60 -41.48
CA ALA A 69 -5.07 5.03 -40.48
C ALA A 69 -5.49 6.34 -39.78
N GLY A 70 -6.21 7.20 -40.48
CA GLY A 70 -6.75 8.48 -39.99
C GLY A 70 -7.71 8.32 -38.81
N LEU A 71 -8.28 7.12 -38.61
CA LEU A 71 -9.10 6.80 -37.44
C LEU A 71 -8.34 6.95 -36.11
N LEU A 72 -7.01 6.76 -36.11
CA LEU A 72 -6.15 7.02 -34.95
C LEU A 72 -6.08 8.52 -34.59
N ARG A 73 -6.41 9.43 -35.51
CA ARG A 73 -6.36 10.88 -35.33
C ARG A 73 -7.72 11.49 -34.94
N THR A 74 -8.72 10.65 -34.67
CA THR A 74 -10.08 11.10 -34.30
C THR A 74 -10.10 11.72 -32.90
N GLU A 75 -11.03 12.65 -32.63
CA GLU A 75 -11.21 13.26 -31.30
C GLU A 75 -11.42 12.22 -30.17
N GLU A 76 -12.00 11.06 -30.49
CA GLU A 76 -12.17 9.95 -29.54
C GLU A 76 -10.81 9.33 -29.13
N MET A 77 -9.87 9.24 -30.07
CA MET A 77 -8.54 8.68 -29.85
C MET A 77 -7.56 9.70 -29.26
N ALA A 78 -7.81 11.00 -29.48
CA ALA A 78 -6.97 12.09 -28.95
C ALA A 78 -6.89 12.13 -27.41
N LYS A 79 -7.84 11.49 -26.72
CA LYS A 79 -7.80 11.29 -25.26
C LYS A 79 -6.74 10.28 -24.80
N TRP A 80 -6.32 9.38 -25.69
CA TRP A 80 -5.44 8.26 -25.37
C TRP A 80 -4.12 8.34 -26.13
N LEU A 81 -4.13 8.86 -27.36
CA LEU A 81 -3.01 8.86 -28.30
C LEU A 81 -2.77 10.26 -28.87
N SER A 82 -1.51 10.70 -28.87
CA SER A 82 -1.02 11.85 -29.62
C SER A 82 -0.26 11.35 -30.85
N VAL A 83 -0.89 11.43 -32.02
CA VAL A 83 -0.38 10.79 -33.24
C VAL A 83 0.46 11.77 -34.07
N ARG A 84 1.74 11.42 -34.31
CA ARG A 84 2.67 12.15 -35.17
C ARG A 84 2.96 11.37 -36.44
N GLY A 85 2.78 11.98 -37.60
CA GLY A 85 3.09 11.34 -38.90
C GLY A 85 4.57 11.35 -39.23
N PHE A 86 5.08 10.25 -39.77
CA PHE A 86 6.44 10.11 -40.27
C PHE A 86 6.42 9.70 -41.75
N PRO A 87 7.40 10.16 -42.56
CA PRO A 87 7.41 9.92 -44.00
C PRO A 87 7.86 8.50 -44.38
N ASP A 88 8.67 7.85 -43.53
CA ASP A 88 9.17 6.50 -43.77
C ASP A 88 9.43 5.76 -42.46
N ARG A 89 9.55 4.43 -42.58
CA ARG A 89 9.77 3.52 -41.45
C ARG A 89 11.07 3.81 -40.71
N GLN A 90 12.12 4.23 -41.42
CA GLN A 90 13.43 4.46 -40.82
C GLN A 90 13.38 5.64 -39.85
N GLN A 91 12.78 6.76 -40.28
CA GLN A 91 12.63 7.95 -39.43
C GLN A 91 11.72 7.70 -38.21
N LEU A 92 10.71 6.84 -38.34
CA LEU A 92 9.89 6.42 -37.21
C LEU A 92 10.71 5.60 -36.19
N LEU A 93 11.56 4.68 -36.66
CA LEU A 93 12.41 3.88 -35.77
C LEU A 93 13.48 4.72 -35.09
N ASP A 94 14.11 5.65 -35.83
CA ASP A 94 15.10 6.58 -35.27
C ASP A 94 14.45 7.44 -34.16
N ALA A 95 13.25 7.98 -34.39
CA ALA A 95 12.50 8.75 -33.38
C ALA A 95 12.09 7.91 -32.15
N LEU A 96 11.80 6.62 -32.35
CA LEU A 96 11.51 5.69 -31.26
C LEU A 96 12.76 5.36 -30.43
N GLU A 97 13.92 5.23 -31.08
CA GLU A 97 15.21 5.00 -30.41
C GLU A 97 15.65 6.22 -29.60
N ASP A 98 15.47 7.42 -30.16
CA ASP A 98 15.78 8.70 -29.53
C ASP A 98 14.79 9.07 -28.40
N GLY A 99 13.64 8.41 -28.37
CA GLY A 99 12.59 8.63 -27.36
C GLY A 99 11.73 9.87 -27.61
N GLU A 100 11.67 10.33 -28.86
CA GLU A 100 10.78 11.41 -29.31
C GLU A 100 9.33 10.95 -29.54
N ILE A 101 9.11 9.63 -29.55
CA ILE A 101 7.82 8.95 -29.55
C ILE A 101 7.91 7.72 -28.63
N GLU A 102 6.77 7.27 -28.15
CA GLU A 102 6.66 6.20 -27.15
C GLU A 102 6.19 4.88 -27.76
N TYR A 103 5.53 4.93 -28.92
CA TYR A 103 5.06 3.76 -29.65
C TYR A 103 5.06 4.03 -31.15
N GLY A 104 5.46 3.05 -31.96
CA GLY A 104 5.47 3.16 -33.42
C GLY A 104 4.40 2.29 -34.09
N VAL A 105 3.76 2.81 -35.13
CA VAL A 105 2.79 2.09 -35.96
C VAL A 105 3.16 2.28 -37.42
N ALA A 106 3.34 1.17 -38.15
CA ALA A 106 3.47 1.19 -39.60
C ALA A 106 2.32 0.44 -40.26
N VAL A 107 1.60 1.13 -41.14
CA VAL A 107 0.54 0.54 -41.97
C VAL A 107 1.17 0.04 -43.27
N PRO A 108 1.14 -1.29 -43.53
CA PRO A 108 1.80 -1.87 -44.69
C PRO A 108 1.10 -1.51 -45.99
N GLU A 109 1.83 -1.62 -47.11
CA GLU A 109 1.25 -1.48 -48.46
C GLU A 109 0.11 -2.49 -48.67
N HIS A 110 -0.92 -2.11 -49.42
CA HIS A 110 -2.09 -2.93 -49.74
C HIS A 110 -2.95 -3.28 -48.52
N PHE A 111 -2.81 -2.57 -47.38
CA PHE A 111 -3.64 -2.83 -46.20
C PHE A 111 -5.13 -2.65 -46.50
N ALA A 112 -5.52 -1.54 -47.15
CA ALA A 112 -6.92 -1.28 -47.50
C ALA A 112 -7.51 -2.36 -48.43
N GLU A 113 -6.73 -2.85 -49.39
CA GLU A 113 -7.14 -3.92 -50.31
C GLU A 113 -7.30 -5.27 -49.60
N ASN A 114 -6.35 -5.61 -48.72
CA ASN A 114 -6.41 -6.81 -47.90
C ASN A 114 -7.61 -6.78 -46.94
N ALA A 115 -7.87 -5.64 -46.30
CA ALA A 115 -9.02 -5.46 -45.44
C ALA A 115 -10.34 -5.58 -46.24
N ALA A 116 -10.45 -4.93 -47.40
CA ALA A 116 -11.64 -4.96 -48.24
C ALA A 116 -11.93 -6.36 -48.85
N SER A 117 -10.89 -7.16 -49.09
CA SER A 117 -11.05 -8.54 -49.60
C SER A 117 -11.42 -9.56 -48.52
N GLY A 118 -11.49 -9.16 -47.24
CA GLY A 118 -11.72 -10.07 -46.12
C GLY A 118 -10.48 -10.92 -45.77
N SER A 119 -9.30 -10.53 -46.27
CA SER A 119 -8.01 -11.13 -45.91
C SER A 119 -7.52 -10.55 -44.57
N ALA A 120 -6.65 -11.26 -43.87
CA ALA A 120 -6.08 -10.78 -42.62
C ALA A 120 -5.26 -9.50 -42.86
N ALA A 121 -5.71 -8.36 -42.33
CA ALA A 121 -5.04 -7.07 -42.41
C ALA A 121 -4.47 -6.71 -41.03
N VAL A 122 -3.15 -6.50 -40.97
CA VAL A 122 -2.39 -6.31 -39.73
C VAL A 122 -1.54 -5.05 -39.86
N TRP A 123 -1.46 -4.24 -38.81
CA TRP A 123 -0.45 -3.18 -38.71
C TRP A 123 0.79 -3.70 -38.03
N GLU A 124 1.95 -3.18 -38.42
CA GLU A 124 3.20 -3.46 -37.74
C GLU A 124 3.34 -2.52 -36.54
N LEU A 125 3.45 -3.09 -35.35
CA LEU A 125 3.55 -2.35 -34.10
C LEU A 125 4.98 -2.41 -33.55
N TYR A 126 5.51 -1.26 -33.16
CA TYR A 126 6.87 -1.09 -32.65
C TYR A 126 6.82 -0.59 -31.21
N PRO A 127 6.93 -1.48 -30.21
CA PRO A 127 6.88 -1.09 -28.81
C PRO A 127 8.11 -0.25 -28.42
N GLY A 128 7.88 0.81 -27.64
CA GLY A 128 8.94 1.65 -27.08
C GLY A 128 9.52 1.12 -25.77
N LYS A 129 10.26 1.97 -25.06
CA LYS A 129 11.01 1.60 -23.85
C LYS A 129 10.13 1.37 -22.60
N ASN A 130 8.91 1.91 -22.58
CA ASN A 130 8.00 1.83 -21.42
C ASN A 130 6.92 0.77 -21.63
N GLY A 131 7.00 -0.34 -20.86
CA GLY A 131 6.07 -1.46 -20.97
C GLY A 131 4.61 -1.10 -20.68
N ASP A 132 4.35 -0.24 -19.70
CA ASP A 132 2.99 0.13 -19.31
C ASP A 132 2.31 0.96 -20.41
N ARG A 133 3.06 1.89 -21.02
CA ARG A 133 2.57 2.67 -22.17
C ARG A 133 2.35 1.81 -23.41
N ASN A 134 3.23 0.84 -23.64
CA ASN A 134 3.07 -0.11 -24.75
C ASN A 134 1.77 -0.90 -24.62
N LEU A 135 1.41 -1.36 -23.42
CA LEU A 135 0.17 -2.11 -23.17
C LEU A 135 -1.08 -1.27 -23.48
N VAL A 136 -1.10 -0.01 -23.06
CA VAL A 136 -2.21 0.91 -23.34
C VAL A 136 -2.30 1.20 -24.84
N ALA A 137 -1.19 1.53 -25.49
CA ALA A 137 -1.14 1.78 -26.93
C ALA A 137 -1.61 0.55 -27.73
N GLU A 138 -1.10 -0.64 -27.40
CA GLU A 138 -1.49 -1.90 -28.05
C GLU A 138 -2.97 -2.23 -27.84
N SER A 139 -3.52 -1.95 -26.65
CA SER A 139 -4.96 -2.17 -26.38
C SER A 139 -5.85 -1.25 -27.20
N VAL A 140 -5.50 0.04 -27.30
CA VAL A 140 -6.28 1.02 -28.07
C VAL A 140 -6.16 0.76 -29.57
N ILE A 141 -4.94 0.57 -30.08
CA ILE A 141 -4.66 0.33 -31.50
C ILE A 141 -5.22 -1.04 -31.93
N GLY A 142 -5.02 -2.07 -31.11
CA GLY A 142 -5.56 -3.42 -31.34
C GLY A 142 -7.09 -3.42 -31.38
N GLY A 143 -7.75 -2.74 -30.44
CA GLY A 143 -9.20 -2.60 -30.44
C GLY A 143 -9.75 -1.90 -31.70
N LEU A 144 -9.04 -0.89 -32.21
CA LEU A 144 -9.39 -0.23 -33.47
C LEU A 144 -9.22 -1.17 -34.68
N LEU A 145 -8.10 -1.89 -34.74
CA LEU A 145 -7.81 -2.86 -35.80
C LEU A 145 -8.83 -4.00 -35.84
N ASP A 146 -9.19 -4.54 -34.68
CA ASP A 146 -10.21 -5.58 -34.56
C ASP A 146 -11.56 -5.07 -35.07
N ARG A 147 -11.90 -3.82 -34.75
CA ARG A 147 -13.12 -3.18 -35.25
C ARG A 147 -13.10 -3.00 -36.76
N ILE A 148 -11.98 -2.58 -37.34
CA ILE A 148 -11.80 -2.44 -38.79
C ILE A 148 -12.01 -3.80 -39.47
N ASN A 149 -11.30 -4.83 -39.01
CA ASN A 149 -11.40 -6.19 -39.55
C ASN A 149 -12.82 -6.78 -39.40
N PHE A 150 -13.49 -6.50 -38.28
CA PHE A 150 -14.87 -6.91 -38.03
C PHE A 150 -15.86 -6.25 -39.01
N VAL A 151 -15.78 -4.92 -39.19
CA VAL A 151 -16.66 -4.20 -40.12
C VAL A 151 -16.47 -4.71 -41.54
N GLN A 152 -15.23 -4.90 -41.98
CA GLN A 152 -14.94 -5.33 -43.36
C GLN A 152 -15.37 -6.78 -43.61
N SER A 153 -15.10 -7.70 -42.67
CA SER A 153 -15.57 -9.09 -42.77
C SER A 153 -17.10 -9.18 -42.75
N ALA A 154 -17.78 -8.39 -41.92
CA ALA A 154 -19.23 -8.31 -41.90
C ALA A 154 -19.79 -7.71 -43.19
N ALA A 155 -19.15 -6.69 -43.77
CA ALA A 155 -19.55 -6.10 -45.04
C ALA A 155 -19.41 -7.09 -46.20
N ALA A 156 -18.33 -7.87 -46.22
CA ALA A 156 -18.12 -8.94 -47.19
C ALA A 156 -19.16 -10.06 -47.05
N ALA A 157 -19.54 -10.43 -45.83
CA ALA A 157 -20.51 -11.49 -45.57
C ALA A 157 -21.97 -11.07 -45.84
N LEU A 158 -22.33 -9.83 -45.51
CA LEU A 158 -23.71 -9.31 -45.59
C LEU A 158 -24.01 -8.65 -46.95
N GLY A 159 -22.99 -8.29 -47.73
CA GLY A 159 -23.13 -7.59 -49.01
C GLY A 159 -23.73 -6.18 -48.89
N ASN A 160 -23.84 -5.64 -47.67
CA ASN A 160 -24.36 -4.30 -47.39
C ASN A 160 -23.48 -3.60 -46.33
N PRO A 161 -22.69 -2.57 -46.72
CA PRO A 161 -21.82 -1.83 -45.80
C PRO A 161 -22.56 -1.16 -44.64
N GLN A 162 -23.78 -0.67 -44.86
CA GLN A 162 -24.57 -0.01 -43.82
C GLN A 162 -25.08 -1.00 -42.77
N ALA A 163 -25.38 -2.23 -43.17
CA ALA A 163 -25.77 -3.30 -42.25
C ALA A 163 -24.57 -3.79 -41.42
N ALA A 164 -23.37 -3.79 -42.01
CA ALA A 164 -22.13 -4.12 -41.32
C ALA A 164 -21.73 -3.03 -40.31
N GLU A 165 -21.84 -1.76 -40.66
CA GLU A 165 -21.65 -0.65 -39.71
C GLU A 165 -22.67 -0.67 -38.58
N ALA A 166 -23.94 -0.99 -38.87
CA ALA A 166 -24.96 -1.14 -37.83
C ALA A 166 -24.68 -2.33 -36.90
N ALA A 167 -24.20 -3.46 -37.44
CA ALA A 167 -23.78 -4.62 -36.65
C ALA A 167 -22.53 -4.31 -35.80
N ALA A 168 -21.56 -3.58 -36.34
CA ALA A 168 -20.38 -3.14 -35.61
C ALA A 168 -20.71 -2.10 -34.54
N ARG A 169 -21.62 -1.15 -34.82
CA ARG A 169 -22.14 -0.25 -33.79
C ARG A 169 -22.99 -0.97 -32.75
N GLY A 170 -23.69 -2.05 -33.09
CA GLY A 170 -24.39 -2.89 -32.13
C GLY A 170 -23.46 -3.73 -31.26
N ALA A 171 -22.32 -4.18 -31.81
CA ALA A 171 -21.29 -4.93 -31.10
C ALA A 171 -20.38 -4.03 -30.24
N SER A 172 -20.05 -2.82 -30.72
CA SER A 172 -19.22 -1.83 -30.01
C SER A 172 -20.03 -0.84 -29.15
N GLY A 173 -21.32 -0.65 -29.46
CA GLY A 173 -22.24 0.27 -28.77
C GLY A 173 -23.13 -0.42 -27.75
N ALA A 174 -22.75 -1.62 -27.29
CA ALA A 174 -23.14 -2.01 -25.95
C ALA A 174 -22.48 -1.02 -24.97
N GLU A 175 -23.21 0.04 -24.63
CA GLU A 175 -22.89 0.91 -23.51
C GLU A 175 -22.74 0.04 -22.27
N GLY A 176 -21.48 -0.25 -21.93
CA GLY A 176 -21.12 -1.15 -20.86
C GLY A 176 -20.11 -2.17 -21.34
N SER A 177 -18.87 -2.01 -20.89
CA SER A 177 -17.98 -3.15 -20.74
C SER A 177 -18.77 -4.26 -20.02
N TYR A 178 -19.08 -5.36 -20.73
CA TYR A 178 -19.61 -6.56 -20.09
C TYR A 178 -18.56 -7.25 -19.20
N VAL A 179 -17.31 -6.76 -19.25
CA VAL A 179 -16.27 -7.09 -18.29
C VAL A 179 -16.45 -6.16 -17.10
N ASN A 180 -17.09 -6.69 -16.07
CA ASN A 180 -17.06 -6.08 -14.75
C ASN A 180 -15.68 -6.38 -14.16
N VAL A 181 -14.74 -5.44 -14.28
CA VAL A 181 -13.43 -5.52 -13.59
C VAL A 181 -13.70 -5.25 -12.11
N THR A 182 -14.19 -6.27 -11.42
CA THR A 182 -14.20 -6.26 -9.97
C THR A 182 -12.77 -6.58 -9.55
N ALA A 183 -12.03 -5.58 -9.09
CA ALA A 183 -10.76 -5.83 -8.42
C ALA A 183 -11.04 -6.89 -7.34
N PRO A 184 -10.38 -8.06 -7.38
CA PRO A 184 -10.66 -9.07 -6.38
C PRO A 184 -10.33 -8.46 -5.02
N ASP A 185 -11.29 -8.54 -4.10
CA ASP A 185 -11.09 -8.26 -2.67
C ASP A 185 -10.94 -6.79 -2.19
N MET A 186 -11.15 -5.78 -3.04
CA MET A 186 -11.24 -4.38 -2.60
C MET A 186 -12.59 -3.77 -2.96
N SER A 187 -13.11 -2.87 -2.13
CA SER A 187 -14.38 -2.16 -2.35
C SER A 187 -14.36 -1.20 -3.55
N GLY A 188 -13.35 -1.32 -4.43
CA GLY A 188 -13.06 -0.38 -5.51
C GLY A 188 -12.53 0.96 -5.01
N ARG A 189 -12.15 1.06 -3.73
CA ARG A 189 -11.57 2.27 -3.13
C ARG A 189 -10.06 2.14 -3.10
N ASP A 190 -9.36 3.12 -3.66
CA ASP A 190 -7.94 3.32 -3.40
C ASP A 190 -7.73 4.13 -2.11
N TYR A 191 -6.56 3.99 -1.49
CA TYR A 191 -6.19 4.78 -0.33
C TYR A 191 -5.27 5.94 -0.74
N SER A 192 -5.51 7.10 -0.16
CA SER A 192 -4.62 8.26 -0.30
C SER A 192 -3.28 8.03 0.39
N ALA A 193 -2.26 8.80 0.02
CA ALA A 193 -0.98 8.81 0.73
C ALA A 193 -1.14 9.11 2.22
N LEU A 194 -2.05 10.01 2.59
CA LEU A 194 -2.35 10.35 3.99
C LEU A 194 -2.90 9.15 4.76
N GLU A 195 -3.83 8.40 4.17
CA GLU A 195 -4.39 7.17 4.72
C GLU A 195 -3.31 6.09 4.89
N TYR A 196 -2.48 5.89 3.86
CA TYR A 196 -1.38 4.93 3.90
C TYR A 196 -0.40 5.22 5.03
N TYR A 197 0.12 6.44 5.07
CA TYR A 197 1.10 6.83 6.07
C TYR A 197 0.49 6.94 7.46
N ALA A 198 -0.81 7.23 7.59
CA ALA A 198 -1.50 7.17 8.87
C ALA A 198 -1.45 5.75 9.46
N ALA A 199 -1.75 4.72 8.66
CA ALA A 199 -1.64 3.32 9.10
C ALA A 199 -0.20 2.93 9.47
N GLN A 200 0.76 3.22 8.59
CA GLN A 200 2.16 2.83 8.77
C GLN A 200 2.82 3.53 9.98
N MET A 201 2.61 4.84 10.11
CA MET A 201 3.15 5.61 11.24
C MET A 201 2.46 5.23 12.55
N LEU A 202 1.16 4.91 12.54
CA LEU A 202 0.47 4.40 13.73
C LEU A 202 1.15 3.13 14.24
N VAL A 203 1.40 2.14 13.38
CA VAL A 203 2.07 0.89 13.74
C VAL A 203 3.48 1.12 14.26
N MET A 204 4.28 1.94 13.55
CA MET A 204 5.65 2.26 13.95
C MET A 204 5.71 2.92 15.34
N PHE A 205 4.84 3.87 15.61
CA PHE A 205 4.80 4.56 16.90
C PHE A 205 4.19 3.73 18.02
N LEU A 206 3.30 2.77 17.71
CA LEU A 206 2.86 1.76 18.67
C LEU A 206 3.98 0.77 19.03
N LEU A 207 4.86 0.44 18.09
CA LEU A 207 6.08 -0.32 18.37
C LEU A 207 6.99 0.46 19.32
N TYR A 208 7.24 1.75 19.05
CA TYR A 208 8.04 2.59 19.95
C TYR A 208 7.40 2.81 21.33
N SER A 209 6.07 2.92 21.42
CA SER A 209 5.40 2.99 22.72
C SER A 209 5.52 1.66 23.48
N GLY A 210 5.49 0.52 22.79
CA GLY A 210 5.76 -0.79 23.39
C GLY A 210 7.18 -0.91 23.94
N MET A 211 8.16 -0.32 23.26
CA MET A 211 9.56 -0.26 23.71
C MET A 211 9.69 0.38 25.10
N ALA A 212 8.91 1.41 25.41
CA ALA A 212 8.93 2.09 26.71
C ALA A 212 8.65 1.13 27.87
N ALA A 213 7.79 0.12 27.66
CA ALA A 213 7.53 -0.94 28.63
C ALA A 213 8.78 -1.80 28.92
N GLY A 214 9.48 -2.23 27.86
CA GLY A 214 10.72 -2.99 27.97
C GLY A 214 11.83 -2.19 28.65
N LEU A 215 11.99 -0.92 28.27
CA LEU A 215 12.97 -0.01 28.88
C LEU A 215 12.67 0.24 30.35
N SER A 216 11.41 0.42 30.73
CA SER A 216 11.02 0.62 32.14
C SER A 216 11.46 -0.52 33.05
N ILE A 217 11.57 -1.75 32.53
CA ILE A 217 12.02 -2.93 33.28
C ILE A 217 13.55 -2.93 33.40
N VAL A 218 14.26 -2.71 32.29
CA VAL A 218 15.73 -2.75 32.26
C VAL A 218 16.34 -1.59 33.02
N ASP A 219 15.75 -0.40 32.93
CA ASP A 219 16.22 0.81 33.59
C ASP A 219 16.15 0.69 35.12
N GLU A 220 15.13 0.01 35.67
CA GLU A 220 15.05 -0.29 37.10
C GLU A 220 16.07 -1.33 37.57
N LYS A 221 16.41 -2.28 36.70
CA LYS A 221 17.46 -3.26 36.96
C LYS A 221 18.83 -2.58 36.95
N GLU A 222 19.09 -1.74 35.96
CA GLU A 222 20.33 -0.97 35.79
C GLU A 222 20.53 0.03 36.94
N SER A 223 19.46 0.73 37.35
CA SER A 223 19.48 1.71 38.45
C SER A 223 19.47 1.08 39.85
N ARG A 224 19.47 -0.27 39.96
CA ARG A 224 19.39 -1.04 41.21
C ARG A 224 18.18 -0.68 42.09
N THR A 225 17.16 -0.05 41.53
CA THR A 225 15.93 0.32 42.25
C THR A 225 14.97 -0.87 42.39
N LEU A 226 15.14 -1.91 41.57
CA LEU A 226 14.36 -3.15 41.61
C LEU A 226 14.38 -3.81 43.00
N ASN A 227 15.56 -3.84 43.66
CA ASN A 227 15.72 -4.40 45.01
C ASN A 227 14.91 -3.65 46.07
N ARG A 228 14.75 -2.32 45.89
CA ARG A 228 13.93 -1.50 46.78
C ARG A 228 12.44 -1.78 46.61
N ILE A 229 12.00 -2.12 45.40
CA ILE A 229 10.61 -2.48 45.11
C ILE A 229 10.27 -3.85 45.73
N TYR A 230 11.19 -4.81 45.69
CA TYR A 230 11.00 -6.12 46.33
C TYR A 230 11.01 -6.06 47.86
N ALA A 231 11.70 -5.08 48.44
CA ALA A 231 11.63 -4.81 49.87
C ALA A 231 10.23 -4.34 50.34
N ALA A 232 9.38 -3.81 49.44
CA ALA A 232 8.03 -3.33 49.74
C ALA A 232 6.95 -4.45 49.78
N ALA A 233 7.35 -5.72 49.93
CA ALA A 233 6.48 -6.90 49.93
C ALA A 233 5.59 -7.05 48.67
N VAL A 234 6.06 -6.54 47.52
CA VAL A 234 5.36 -6.69 46.23
C VAL A 234 5.96 -7.87 45.46
N LYS A 235 5.10 -8.74 44.91
CA LYS A 235 5.59 -9.89 44.12
C LYS A 235 6.19 -9.38 42.79
N PRO A 236 7.32 -9.94 42.32
CA PRO A 236 7.93 -9.51 41.05
C PRO A 236 7.00 -9.55 39.84
N ILE A 237 6.13 -10.55 39.77
CA ILE A 237 5.12 -10.68 38.71
C ILE A 237 4.09 -9.53 38.73
N GLN A 238 3.77 -8.98 39.91
CA GLN A 238 2.83 -7.86 40.03
C GLN A 238 3.44 -6.56 39.52
N VAL A 239 4.75 -6.38 39.71
CA VAL A 239 5.51 -5.24 39.17
C VAL A 239 5.54 -5.33 37.65
N LEU A 240 5.90 -6.51 37.10
CA LEU A 240 5.95 -6.74 35.67
C LEU A 240 4.59 -6.49 34.99
N VAL A 241 3.53 -7.12 35.50
CA VAL A 241 2.17 -6.95 34.96
C VAL A 241 1.70 -5.50 35.07
N GLY A 242 1.97 -4.82 36.20
CA GLY A 242 1.60 -3.42 36.38
C GLY A 242 2.30 -2.50 35.38
N LYS A 243 3.58 -2.73 35.09
CA LYS A 243 4.36 -1.97 34.11
C LYS A 243 3.90 -2.20 32.68
N ILE A 244 3.72 -3.47 32.30
CA ILE A 244 3.23 -3.87 30.98
C ILE A 244 1.84 -3.29 30.74
N ALA A 245 0.93 -3.44 31.69
CA ALA A 245 -0.42 -2.92 31.57
C ALA A 245 -0.46 -1.38 31.57
N GLY A 246 0.38 -0.71 32.37
CA GLY A 246 0.45 0.75 32.42
C GLY A 246 0.95 1.36 31.11
N ASN A 247 2.04 0.85 30.58
CA ASN A 247 2.59 1.30 29.29
C ASN A 247 1.70 0.87 28.11
N GLY A 248 1.09 -0.32 28.16
CA GLY A 248 0.14 -0.76 27.14
C GLY A 248 -1.11 0.12 27.10
N LEU A 249 -1.64 0.52 28.26
CA LEU A 249 -2.78 1.44 28.33
C LEU A 249 -2.42 2.84 27.81
N ALA A 250 -1.19 3.31 28.07
CA ALA A 250 -0.70 4.56 27.50
C ALA A 250 -0.55 4.47 25.97
N ALA A 251 -0.01 3.37 25.45
CA ALA A 251 0.13 3.12 24.01
C ALA A 251 -1.23 3.05 23.31
N PHE A 252 -2.22 2.41 23.96
CA PHE A 252 -3.59 2.36 23.46
C PHE A 252 -4.21 3.77 23.43
N GLY A 253 -4.02 4.56 24.49
CA GLY A 253 -4.45 5.96 24.51
C GLY A 253 -3.78 6.80 23.40
N GLN A 254 -2.49 6.58 23.15
CA GLN A 254 -1.76 7.22 22.05
C GLN A 254 -2.36 6.85 20.69
N ALA A 255 -2.67 5.58 20.43
CA ALA A 255 -3.35 5.17 19.20
C ALA A 255 -4.68 5.90 19.00
N LEU A 256 -5.50 5.99 20.05
CA LEU A 256 -6.78 6.70 19.96
C LEU A 256 -6.60 8.19 19.64
N VAL A 257 -5.60 8.84 20.23
CA VAL A 257 -5.30 10.24 19.93
C VAL A 257 -4.87 10.42 18.48
N ILE A 258 -3.99 9.53 17.97
CA ILE A 258 -3.53 9.58 16.58
C ILE A 258 -4.71 9.38 15.63
N ILE A 259 -5.51 8.32 15.83
CA ILE A 259 -6.67 8.00 14.99
C ILE A 259 -7.69 9.15 14.99
N LEU A 260 -8.03 9.69 16.16
CA LEU A 260 -8.98 10.79 16.27
C LEU A 260 -8.46 12.05 15.59
N PHE A 261 -7.18 12.37 15.75
CA PHE A 261 -6.58 13.54 15.13
C PHE A 261 -6.53 13.39 13.61
N THR A 262 -6.05 12.25 13.08
CA THR A 262 -5.97 12.07 11.63
C THR A 262 -7.35 12.03 10.98
N SER A 263 -8.36 11.46 11.65
CA SER A 263 -9.74 11.48 11.17
C SER A 263 -10.33 12.90 11.14
N THR A 264 -10.11 13.71 12.18
CA THR A 264 -10.72 15.05 12.29
C THR A 264 -9.98 16.15 11.54
N VAL A 265 -8.64 16.06 11.46
CA VAL A 265 -7.79 17.12 10.90
C VAL A 265 -7.32 16.78 9.48
N TYR A 266 -6.95 15.52 9.23
CA TYR A 266 -6.43 15.08 7.93
C TYR A 266 -7.48 14.39 7.06
N GLY A 267 -8.70 14.18 7.57
CA GLY A 267 -9.78 13.53 6.84
C GLY A 267 -9.55 12.04 6.57
N VAL A 268 -8.65 11.39 7.33
CA VAL A 268 -8.35 9.96 7.17
C VAL A 268 -9.56 9.12 7.58
N ASP A 269 -10.06 8.32 6.66
CA ASP A 269 -11.13 7.37 6.94
C ASP A 269 -10.55 6.03 7.42
N TRP A 270 -10.81 5.67 8.67
CA TRP A 270 -10.36 4.39 9.25
C TRP A 270 -11.37 3.24 9.03
N GLY A 271 -12.45 3.50 8.30
CA GLY A 271 -13.55 2.59 8.06
C GLY A 271 -14.59 2.58 9.19
N ASP A 272 -15.79 2.09 8.87
CA ASP A 272 -16.95 2.10 9.77
C ASP A 272 -16.91 1.05 10.90
N ARG A 273 -15.93 0.14 10.84
CA ARG A 273 -15.82 -1.03 11.74
C ARG A 273 -14.94 -0.73 12.95
N TYR A 274 -15.43 0.15 13.82
CA TYR A 274 -14.71 0.57 15.03
C TYR A 274 -14.28 -0.59 15.94
N ALA A 275 -15.05 -1.68 16.01
CA ALA A 275 -14.69 -2.84 16.84
C ALA A 275 -13.39 -3.53 16.35
N HIS A 276 -13.24 -3.72 15.04
CA HIS A 276 -12.04 -4.29 14.44
C HIS A 276 -10.85 -3.33 14.55
N LEU A 277 -11.08 -2.03 14.42
CA LEU A 277 -10.04 -1.01 14.61
C LEU A 277 -9.49 -1.01 16.04
N LEU A 278 -10.36 -1.07 17.05
CA LEU A 278 -9.95 -1.16 18.45
C LEU A 278 -9.24 -2.48 18.75
N ALA A 279 -9.70 -3.58 18.16
CA ALA A 279 -9.04 -4.87 18.29
C ALA A 279 -7.63 -4.85 17.66
N ALA A 280 -7.47 -4.28 16.47
CA ALA A 280 -6.17 -4.10 15.82
C ALA A 280 -5.22 -3.31 16.72
N CYS A 281 -5.67 -2.16 17.24
CA CYS A 281 -4.88 -1.36 18.19
C CYS A 281 -4.43 -2.17 19.42
N LEU A 282 -5.35 -2.92 20.03
CA LEU A 282 -5.05 -3.70 21.23
C LEU A 282 -4.05 -4.83 20.93
N LEU A 283 -4.24 -5.56 19.83
CA LEU A 283 -3.34 -6.64 19.41
C LEU A 283 -1.95 -6.10 19.05
N THR A 284 -1.88 -4.96 18.35
CA THR A 284 -0.62 -4.28 18.04
C THR A 284 0.12 -3.87 19.31
N VAL A 285 -0.58 -3.31 20.31
CA VAL A 285 -0.01 -2.95 21.61
C VAL A 285 0.49 -4.17 22.38
N ILE A 286 -0.29 -5.26 22.42
CA ILE A 286 0.13 -6.49 23.10
C ILE A 286 1.39 -7.06 22.45
N GLY A 287 1.42 -7.14 21.12
CA GLY A 287 2.58 -7.65 20.40
C GLY A 287 3.80 -6.74 20.55
N SER A 288 3.64 -5.42 20.52
CA SER A 288 4.76 -4.47 20.67
C SER A 288 5.40 -4.53 22.06
N VAL A 289 4.58 -4.56 23.12
CA VAL A 289 5.09 -4.71 24.49
C VAL A 289 5.76 -6.07 24.67
N SER A 290 5.18 -7.13 24.11
CA SER A 290 5.75 -8.48 24.18
C SER A 290 7.11 -8.54 23.49
N LEU A 291 7.24 -7.96 22.30
CA LEU A 291 8.50 -7.86 21.56
C LEU A 291 9.55 -7.09 22.37
N ALA A 292 9.14 -5.98 23.01
CA ALA A 292 10.05 -5.16 23.82
C ALA A 292 10.59 -5.93 25.05
N VAL A 293 9.73 -6.71 25.71
CA VAL A 293 10.14 -7.57 26.83
C VAL A 293 11.07 -8.69 26.38
N ILE A 294 10.83 -9.28 25.19
CA ILE A 294 11.72 -10.30 24.62
C ILE A 294 13.12 -9.70 24.39
N VAL A 295 13.22 -8.53 23.74
CA VAL A 295 14.52 -7.87 23.53
C VAL A 295 15.19 -7.52 24.87
N ALA A 296 14.42 -7.02 25.84
CA ALA A 296 14.90 -6.72 27.19
C ALA A 296 15.41 -7.95 27.94
N ALA A 297 14.94 -9.16 27.62
CA ALA A 297 15.40 -10.39 28.28
C ALA A 297 16.84 -10.78 27.89
N PHE A 298 17.34 -10.33 26.74
CA PHE A 298 18.69 -10.68 26.26
C PHE A 298 19.76 -9.65 26.62
N THR A 299 19.40 -8.50 27.21
CA THR A 299 20.36 -7.44 27.50
C THR A 299 20.03 -6.67 28.78
N ASN A 300 21.06 -6.38 29.58
CA ASN A 300 20.94 -5.69 30.87
C ASN A 300 21.19 -4.17 30.81
N ARG A 301 21.29 -3.58 29.61
CA ARG A 301 21.59 -2.16 29.39
C ARG A 301 20.43 -1.50 28.64
N ALA A 302 19.82 -0.47 29.22
CA ALA A 302 18.67 0.20 28.63
C ALA A 302 18.98 0.77 27.23
N ARG A 303 20.17 1.37 27.07
CA ARG A 303 20.63 1.95 25.79
C ARG A 303 20.77 0.90 24.68
N THR A 304 21.21 -0.31 25.01
CA THR A 304 21.37 -1.39 24.02
C THR A 304 20.02 -1.98 23.63
N VAL A 305 19.09 -2.14 24.59
CA VAL A 305 17.71 -2.54 24.28
C VAL A 305 17.05 -1.53 23.34
N GLN A 306 17.21 -0.24 23.62
CA GLN A 306 16.71 0.83 22.76
C GLN A 306 17.30 0.74 21.34
N ALA A 307 18.62 0.57 21.21
CA ALA A 307 19.28 0.47 19.90
C ALA A 307 18.81 -0.75 19.09
N ILE A 308 18.75 -1.93 19.72
CA ILE A 308 18.27 -3.17 19.09
C ILE A 308 16.82 -3.01 18.65
N PHE A 309 15.97 -2.46 19.52
CA PHE A 309 14.55 -2.33 19.24
C PHE A 309 14.26 -1.30 18.14
N ILE A 310 15.00 -0.18 18.10
CA ILE A 310 14.91 0.80 17.01
C ILE A 310 15.34 0.17 15.68
N ALA A 311 16.47 -0.54 15.65
CA ALA A 311 16.94 -1.21 14.44
C ALA A 311 15.96 -2.28 13.96
N LEU A 312 15.43 -3.09 14.88
CA LEU A 312 14.44 -4.13 14.58
C LEU A 312 13.14 -3.52 14.03
N THR A 313 12.64 -2.47 14.68
CA THR A 313 11.43 -1.75 14.25
C THR A 313 11.63 -1.19 12.85
N MET A 314 12.76 -0.53 12.60
CA MET A 314 13.08 0.06 11.30
C MET A 314 13.11 -0.99 10.17
N VAL A 315 13.76 -2.14 10.42
CA VAL A 315 13.80 -3.25 9.46
C VAL A 315 12.40 -3.82 9.21
N MET A 316 11.62 -4.04 10.26
CA MET A 316 10.24 -4.54 10.13
C MET A 316 9.33 -3.55 9.39
N THR A 317 9.43 -2.25 9.69
CA THR A 317 8.65 -1.21 9.02
C THR A 317 9.03 -1.10 7.55
N PHE A 318 10.32 -1.20 7.22
CA PHE A 318 10.77 -1.21 5.82
C PHE A 318 10.24 -2.44 5.06
N LEU A 319 10.37 -3.64 5.63
CA LEU A 319 9.83 -4.88 5.05
C LEU A 319 8.29 -4.88 4.96
N SER A 320 7.64 -4.10 5.81
CA SER A 320 6.18 -3.92 5.83
C SER A 320 5.67 -2.94 4.76
N GLY A 321 6.56 -2.35 3.95
CA GLY A 321 6.22 -1.30 2.99
C GLY A 321 6.11 0.09 3.61
N GLY A 322 6.42 0.29 4.89
CA GLY A 322 6.13 1.54 5.61
C GLY A 322 6.69 2.85 5.04
N PHE A 323 7.57 2.78 4.03
CA PHE A 323 8.12 3.93 3.30
C PHE A 323 7.69 4.01 1.83
N SER A 324 7.36 2.88 1.20
CA SER A 324 6.91 2.79 -0.20
C SER A 324 5.98 1.57 -0.36
N SER A 325 4.86 1.75 -1.06
CA SER A 325 3.95 0.68 -1.45
C SER A 325 4.61 -0.34 -2.40
N GLU A 326 5.60 0.10 -3.19
CA GLU A 326 6.26 -0.71 -4.22
C GLU A 326 7.69 -1.12 -3.81
N ILE A 327 7.80 -2.02 -2.84
CA ILE A 327 9.08 -2.60 -2.41
C ILE A 327 9.46 -3.89 -3.18
N GLY A 328 8.56 -4.38 -4.04
CA GLY A 328 8.74 -5.59 -4.86
C GLY A 328 8.43 -6.91 -4.12
N ASP A 329 7.99 -7.91 -4.88
CA ASP A 329 7.45 -9.19 -4.37
C ASP A 329 8.34 -9.91 -3.35
N PHE A 330 9.66 -9.86 -3.54
CA PHE A 330 10.60 -10.54 -2.65
C PHE A 330 10.62 -9.92 -1.25
N LEU A 331 10.67 -8.58 -1.17
CA LEU A 331 10.68 -7.88 0.10
C LEU A 331 9.32 -7.98 0.80
N GLU A 332 8.22 -7.94 0.04
CA GLU A 332 6.89 -8.13 0.61
C GLU A 332 6.73 -9.52 1.23
N ARG A 333 7.19 -10.57 0.55
CA ARG A 333 7.20 -11.95 1.10
C ARG A 333 8.00 -12.04 2.39
N LEU A 334 9.15 -11.38 2.48
CA LEU A 334 9.91 -11.30 3.74
C LEU A 334 9.14 -10.51 4.81
N GLY A 335 8.42 -9.46 4.40
CA GLY A 335 7.49 -8.71 5.24
C GLY A 335 6.47 -9.59 5.96
N THR A 336 5.92 -10.61 5.30
CA THR A 336 4.92 -11.53 5.91
C THR A 336 5.43 -12.26 7.16
N PHE A 337 6.74 -12.38 7.37
CA PHE A 337 7.31 -12.96 8.60
C PHE A 337 7.37 -11.96 9.76
N THR A 338 7.12 -10.69 9.50
CA THR A 338 7.24 -9.61 10.48
C THR A 338 5.89 -9.31 11.13
N PHE A 339 5.94 -9.03 12.43
CA PHE A 339 4.76 -8.57 13.16
C PHE A 339 4.23 -7.22 12.64
N SER A 340 5.14 -6.32 12.22
CA SER A 340 4.75 -5.01 11.68
C SER A 340 3.92 -5.13 10.41
N TYR A 341 4.24 -6.08 9.52
CA TYR A 341 3.46 -6.30 8.29
C TYR A 341 2.00 -6.62 8.58
N TRP A 342 1.72 -7.61 9.43
CA TRP A 342 0.35 -7.98 9.76
C TRP A 342 -0.41 -6.88 10.51
N ALA A 343 0.29 -6.09 11.33
CA ALA A 343 -0.31 -4.91 11.97
C ALA A 343 -0.69 -3.87 10.91
N SER A 344 0.23 -3.48 10.02
CA SER A 344 -0.02 -2.49 8.97
C SER A 344 -1.11 -2.94 8.01
N GLN A 345 -1.08 -4.20 7.55
CA GLN A 345 -2.11 -4.77 6.68
C GLN A 345 -3.49 -4.76 7.33
N SER A 346 -3.58 -5.01 8.65
CA SER A 346 -4.86 -4.93 9.36
C SER A 346 -5.46 -3.52 9.31
N PHE A 347 -4.64 -2.48 9.47
CA PHE A 347 -5.10 -1.09 9.38
C PHE A 347 -5.43 -0.66 7.94
N ILE A 348 -4.59 -1.02 6.96
CA ILE A 348 -4.81 -0.69 5.55
C ILE A 348 -6.12 -1.30 5.05
N HIS A 349 -6.39 -2.58 5.32
CA HIS A 349 -7.64 -3.23 4.92
C HIS A 349 -8.88 -2.70 5.64
N LEU A 350 -8.72 -2.11 6.83
CA LEU A 350 -9.81 -1.38 7.50
C LEU A 350 -10.11 -0.06 6.80
N ILE A 351 -9.08 0.70 6.43
CA ILE A 351 -9.19 1.97 5.68
C ILE A 351 -9.81 1.73 4.29
N LEU A 352 -9.33 0.71 3.58
CA LEU A 352 -9.88 0.25 2.29
C LEU A 352 -11.32 -0.26 2.36
N ASN A 353 -11.88 -0.36 3.56
CA ASN A 353 -13.17 -0.96 3.86
C ASN A 353 -13.34 -2.34 3.18
N SER A 354 -12.27 -3.16 3.19
CA SER A 354 -12.24 -4.47 2.54
C SER A 354 -13.28 -5.43 3.13
N ALA A 355 -13.61 -6.50 2.41
CA ALA A 355 -14.57 -7.51 2.88
C ALA A 355 -14.26 -8.00 4.30
N ASP A 356 -15.30 -8.30 5.08
CA ASP A 356 -15.14 -8.63 6.50
C ASP A 356 -14.31 -9.90 6.73
N SER A 357 -14.40 -10.88 5.82
CA SER A 357 -13.57 -12.08 5.83
C SER A 357 -12.06 -11.76 5.79
N ILE A 358 -11.66 -10.80 4.97
CA ILE A 358 -10.25 -10.41 4.78
C ILE A 358 -9.74 -9.71 6.03
N VAL A 359 -10.51 -8.74 6.53
CA VAL A 359 -10.15 -8.00 7.75
C VAL A 359 -10.03 -8.96 8.93
N GLN A 360 -10.96 -9.91 9.07
CA GLN A 360 -10.89 -10.94 10.10
C GLN A 360 -9.67 -11.87 9.91
N GLU A 361 -9.33 -12.27 8.69
CA GLU A 361 -8.13 -13.06 8.43
C GLU A 361 -6.86 -12.32 8.88
N ARG A 362 -6.68 -11.06 8.45
CA ARG A 362 -5.51 -10.25 8.86
C ARG A 362 -5.45 -10.08 10.38
N LEU A 363 -6.59 -9.81 11.00
CA LEU A 363 -6.68 -9.62 12.44
C LEU A 363 -6.43 -10.91 13.23
N THR A 364 -6.87 -12.07 12.72
CA THR A 364 -6.61 -13.37 13.34
C THR A 364 -5.13 -13.74 13.25
N VAL A 365 -4.47 -13.53 12.11
CA VAL A 365 -3.03 -13.75 11.98
C VAL A 365 -2.25 -12.81 12.90
N LEU A 366 -2.60 -11.52 12.95
CA LEU A 366 -2.03 -10.57 13.89
C LEU A 366 -2.22 -11.04 15.34
N GLY A 367 -3.41 -11.53 15.67
CA GLY A 367 -3.75 -12.05 16.99
C GLY A 367 -2.94 -13.29 17.37
N LEU A 368 -2.73 -14.22 16.43
CA LEU A 368 -1.90 -15.41 16.64
C LEU A 368 -0.43 -15.04 16.88
N ILE A 369 0.12 -14.11 16.10
CA ILE A 369 1.49 -13.62 16.27
C ILE A 369 1.62 -12.89 17.61
N ALA A 370 0.69 -11.99 17.94
CA ALA A 370 0.69 -11.26 19.20
C ALA A 370 0.59 -12.22 20.40
N ALA A 371 -0.25 -13.26 20.33
CA ALA A 371 -0.36 -14.29 21.35
C ALA A 371 0.93 -15.11 21.47
N GLY A 372 1.56 -15.49 20.36
CA GLY A 372 2.85 -16.17 20.34
C GLY A 372 3.96 -15.34 20.99
N LEU A 373 4.07 -14.06 20.61
CA LEU A 373 5.02 -13.12 21.22
C LEU A 373 4.74 -12.95 22.71
N PHE A 374 3.47 -12.85 23.12
CA PHE A 374 3.09 -12.73 24.52
C PHE A 374 3.47 -13.97 25.33
N LEU A 375 3.25 -15.17 24.80
CA LEU A 375 3.66 -16.41 25.47
C LEU A 375 5.18 -16.49 25.62
N ILE A 376 5.95 -16.18 24.58
CA ILE A 376 7.41 -16.14 24.63
C ILE A 376 7.89 -15.09 25.65
N SER A 377 7.28 -13.91 25.64
CA SER A 377 7.54 -12.84 26.60
C SER A 377 7.23 -13.27 28.03
N ALA A 378 6.12 -13.98 28.28
CA ALA A 378 5.77 -14.46 29.60
C ALA A 378 6.77 -15.50 30.13
N LEU A 379 7.29 -16.37 29.26
CA LEU A 379 8.32 -17.36 29.59
C LEU A 379 9.67 -16.70 29.89
N LEU A 380 10.13 -15.80 29.02
CA LEU A 380 11.42 -15.10 29.16
C LEU A 380 11.39 -14.00 30.23
N GLY A 381 10.25 -13.37 30.45
CA GLY A 381 10.05 -12.30 31.42
C GLY A 381 10.27 -12.77 32.86
N ARG A 382 10.00 -14.05 33.16
CA ARG A 382 10.37 -14.65 34.46
C ARG A 382 11.89 -14.67 34.66
N LYS A 383 12.65 -14.95 33.59
CA LYS A 383 14.12 -14.98 33.60
C LYS A 383 14.73 -13.58 33.63
N ALA A 384 14.10 -12.60 32.96
CA ALA A 384 14.53 -11.21 33.01
C ALA A 384 14.48 -10.61 34.43
N VAL A 385 13.53 -11.12 35.23
CA VAL A 385 13.20 -10.67 36.59
C VAL A 385 13.90 -11.50 37.69
N SER A 386 14.29 -12.76 37.42
CA SER A 386 15.01 -13.60 38.40
C SER A 386 16.50 -13.30 38.43
N HIS A 387 17.08 -13.30 39.62
CA HIS A 387 18.47 -12.93 39.92
C HIS A 387 19.49 -14.07 39.71
N GLU A 388 19.14 -15.13 39.00
CA GLU A 388 20.03 -16.27 38.70
C GLU A 388 20.60 -16.21 37.28
#